data_AF-A0A967IKY1-F1
#
_entry.id   AF-A0A967IKY1-F1
#
_cell.length_a   1.000
_cell.length_b   1.000
_cell.length_c   1.000
_cell.angle_alpha   90.00
_cell.angle_beta   90.00
_cell.angle_gamma   90.00
#
_symmetry.space_group_name_H-M   'P 1'
#
loop_
_entity.id
_entity.type
_entity.pdbx_description
1 polymer ?
#
loop_
_entity_poly.entity_id
_entity_poly.type
_entity_poly.pdbx_seq_one_letter_code
_entity_poly.pdbx_strand_id
1 'polypeptide(L)'
;METTITGINSITFPHLHIWNWTIAAYLFLGGLTAGVMVMSAIANIRKSKTLGADQACCVKGPLMAPFILALGMFFIMLDLERPFNSFWFYLSFNPMAPMSWGGWIVLAIFPIGIMYALAVIPPELKHWLRFGFLKKISDKLNPYMVKLAKINFALGILLGIYTGVLLSAYLARPLWNSAL
;
A
#
# COMPACT_ATOMS: atom_id res chain seq x y z
N MET A 1 -50.48 -9.57 -7.13
CA MET A 1 -49.74 -10.84 -7.08
C MET A 1 -48.41 -10.54 -6.41
N GLU A 2 -48.30 -10.85 -5.12
CA GLU A 2 -47.03 -10.80 -4.41
C GLU A 2 -46.20 -12.00 -4.88
N THR A 3 -45.07 -11.74 -5.54
CA THR A 3 -44.12 -12.77 -5.94
C THR A 3 -43.21 -13.10 -4.78
N THR A 4 -43.64 -14.04 -3.93
CA THR A 4 -42.81 -14.56 -2.84
C THR A 4 -41.74 -15.49 -3.43
N ILE A 5 -40.53 -14.96 -3.66
CA ILE A 5 -39.38 -15.74 -4.14
C ILE A 5 -38.85 -16.59 -2.98
N THR A 6 -39.11 -17.89 -3.01
CA THR A 6 -38.71 -18.90 -2.01
C THR A 6 -37.62 -19.83 -2.56
N GLY A 7 -36.60 -19.28 -3.22
CA GLY A 7 -35.47 -20.05 -3.76
C GLY A 7 -34.18 -19.81 -3.00
N ILE A 8 -33.60 -20.83 -2.37
CA ILE A 8 -32.25 -20.81 -1.75
C ILE A 8 -31.16 -21.05 -2.82
N ASN A 9 -31.42 -20.67 -4.07
CA ASN A 9 -30.52 -20.91 -5.19
C ASN A 9 -29.40 -19.86 -5.20
N SER A 10 -28.20 -20.21 -5.63
CA SER A 10 -27.06 -19.27 -5.74
C SER A 10 -27.32 -18.08 -6.68
N ILE A 11 -28.36 -18.17 -7.51
CA ILE A 11 -28.84 -17.10 -8.41
C ILE A 11 -29.78 -16.12 -7.67
N THR A 12 -30.53 -16.60 -6.67
CA THR A 12 -31.49 -15.79 -5.87
C THR A 12 -30.90 -15.26 -4.57
N PHE A 13 -29.96 -16.00 -3.98
CA PHE A 13 -29.06 -15.51 -2.93
C PHE A 13 -27.64 -15.81 -3.41
N PRO A 14 -26.99 -14.89 -4.15
CA PRO A 14 -25.55 -15.00 -4.29
C PRO A 14 -25.02 -15.05 -2.87
N HIS A 15 -24.39 -16.15 -2.48
CA HIS A 15 -23.47 -16.12 -1.36
C HIS A 15 -22.39 -15.14 -1.83
N LEU A 16 -22.63 -13.85 -1.58
CA LEU A 16 -21.64 -12.81 -1.73
C LEU A 16 -20.48 -13.35 -0.95
N HIS A 17 -19.43 -13.79 -1.63
CA HIS A 17 -18.24 -14.30 -0.99
C HIS A 17 -17.78 -13.16 -0.09
N ILE A 18 -18.14 -13.28 1.18
CA ILE A 18 -17.87 -12.30 2.21
C ILE A 18 -16.36 -12.25 2.20
N TRP A 19 -15.79 -11.07 1.97
CA TRP A 19 -14.35 -10.89 1.98
C TRP A 19 -13.76 -11.67 3.15
N ASN A 20 -12.87 -12.61 2.82
CA ASN A 20 -12.12 -13.30 3.85
C ASN A 20 -11.37 -12.25 4.68
N TRP A 21 -11.10 -12.57 5.93
CA TRP A 21 -10.37 -11.69 6.84
C TRP A 21 -9.01 -11.24 6.26
N THR A 22 -8.44 -12.01 5.33
CA THR A 22 -7.25 -11.72 4.51
C THR A 22 -7.38 -10.41 3.73
N ILE A 23 -8.53 -10.18 3.09
CA ILE A 23 -8.80 -8.97 2.31
C ILE A 23 -8.96 -7.76 3.23
N ALA A 24 -9.66 -7.93 4.36
CA ALA A 24 -9.79 -6.87 5.36
C ALA A 24 -8.42 -6.47 5.95
N ALA A 25 -7.57 -7.46 6.26
CA ALA A 25 -6.20 -7.24 6.73
C ALA A 25 -5.35 -6.52 5.66
N TYR A 26 -5.46 -6.93 4.39
CA TYR A 26 -4.78 -6.27 3.28
C TYR A 26 -5.19 -4.80 3.14
N LEU A 27 -6.48 -4.49 3.13
CA LEU A 27 -6.96 -3.11 2.99
C LEU A 27 -6.55 -2.24 4.18
N PHE A 28 -6.59 -2.79 5.40
CA PHE A 28 -6.09 -2.12 6.58
C PHE A 28 -4.58 -1.82 6.48
N LEU A 29 -3.77 -2.80 6.10
CA LEU A 29 -2.32 -2.65 5.95
C LEU A 29 -1.97 -1.70 4.78
N GLY A 30 -2.75 -1.71 3.71
CA GLY A 30 -2.64 -0.78 2.59
C GLY A 30 -2.91 0.66 3.02
N GLY A 31 -4.00 0.89 3.75
CA GLY A 31 -4.33 2.19 4.34
C GLY A 31 -3.30 2.67 5.36
N LEU A 32 -2.81 1.76 6.22
CA LEU A 32 -1.75 2.05 7.18
C LEU A 32 -0.45 2.46 6.47
N THR A 33 -0.07 1.72 5.43
CA THR A 33 1.09 2.05 4.58
C THR A 33 0.93 3.43 3.97
N ALA A 34 -0.23 3.74 3.36
CA ALA A 34 -0.52 5.04 2.77
C ALA A 34 -0.37 6.17 3.81
N GLY A 35 -0.94 5.99 5.00
CA GLY A 35 -0.82 6.96 6.11
C GLY A 35 0.63 7.20 6.53
N VAL A 36 1.41 6.12 6.72
CA VAL A 36 2.83 6.22 7.08
C VAL A 36 3.63 6.91 5.97
N MET A 37 3.38 6.61 4.70
CA MET A 37 4.05 7.23 3.56
C MET A 37 3.79 8.74 3.50
N VAL A 38 2.54 9.16 3.69
CA VAL A 38 2.15 10.58 3.68
C VAL A 38 2.73 11.32 4.88
N MET A 39 2.57 10.77 6.09
CA MET A 39 3.04 11.43 7.32
C MET A 39 4.56 11.56 7.35
N SER A 40 5.27 10.49 6.97
CA SER A 40 6.73 10.52 6.92
C SER A 40 7.28 11.45 5.85
N ALA A 41 6.61 11.54 4.70
CA ALA A 41 6.98 12.50 3.66
C ALA A 41 6.77 13.94 4.11
N ILE A 42 5.63 14.27 4.74
CA ILE A 42 5.39 15.60 5.30
C ILE A 42 6.46 15.96 6.34
N ALA A 43 6.76 15.03 7.25
CA ALA A 43 7.77 15.24 8.29
C ALA A 43 9.15 15.52 7.69
N ASN A 44 9.56 14.77 6.65
CA ASN A 44 10.84 14.97 5.98
C ASN A 44 10.92 16.20 5.06
N ILE A 45 9.78 16.74 4.60
CA ILE A 45 9.72 17.97 3.79
C ILE A 45 9.75 19.22 4.67
N ARG A 46 9.25 19.14 5.92
CA ARG A 46 9.25 20.27 6.86
C ARG A 46 10.67 20.66 7.28
N LYS A 47 10.95 21.97 7.27
CA LYS A 47 12.27 22.53 7.63
C LYS A 47 12.55 22.55 9.14
N SER A 48 11.50 22.56 9.98
CA SER A 48 11.65 22.55 11.43
C SER A 48 11.89 21.12 11.89
N LYS A 49 13.15 20.75 12.11
CA LYS A 49 13.54 19.46 12.69
C LYS A 49 13.71 19.64 14.19
N THR A 50 12.72 19.27 14.97
CA THR A 50 12.83 19.11 16.42
C THR A 50 13.50 17.76 16.73
N LEU A 51 14.77 17.80 17.16
CA LEU A 51 15.76 16.72 17.16
C LEU A 51 15.41 15.38 17.88
N GLY A 52 14.26 15.23 18.53
CA GLY A 52 13.91 14.00 19.28
C GLY A 52 12.72 13.21 18.72
N ALA A 53 11.57 13.86 18.57
CA ALA A 53 10.34 13.21 18.09
C ALA A 53 10.37 12.94 16.56
N ASP A 54 11.13 13.74 15.81
CA ASP A 54 11.19 13.64 14.36
C ASP A 54 11.91 12.39 13.87
N GLN A 55 12.80 11.76 14.66
CA GLN A 55 13.48 10.53 14.19
C GLN A 55 12.52 9.36 13.96
N ALA A 56 11.44 9.26 14.75
CA ALA A 56 10.44 8.21 14.58
C ALA A 56 9.66 8.40 13.26
N CYS A 57 9.11 9.59 13.02
CA CYS A 57 8.34 9.87 11.81
C CYS A 57 9.22 10.03 10.56
N CYS A 58 10.38 10.67 10.69
CA CYS A 58 11.26 10.94 9.57
C CYS A 58 12.07 9.72 9.16
N VAL A 59 12.55 8.88 10.08
CA VAL A 59 13.45 7.75 9.75
C VAL A 59 12.74 6.39 9.87
N LYS A 60 12.03 6.14 10.98
CA LYS A 60 11.37 4.84 11.17
C LYS A 60 10.14 4.69 10.27
N GLY A 61 9.38 5.76 10.05
CA GLY A 61 8.20 5.76 9.16
C GLY A 61 8.51 5.24 7.75
N PRO A 62 9.42 5.88 6.99
CA PRO A 62 9.79 5.43 5.65
C PRO A 62 10.37 4.03 5.62
N LEU A 63 11.08 3.63 6.68
CA LEU A 63 11.65 2.30 6.79
C LEU A 63 10.56 1.23 7.00
N MET A 64 9.54 1.51 7.82
CA MET A 64 8.45 0.58 8.13
C MET A 64 7.44 0.43 6.97
N ALA A 65 7.18 1.50 6.21
CA ALA A 65 6.22 1.48 5.10
C ALA A 65 6.38 0.29 4.12
N PRO A 66 7.57 0.00 3.55
CA PRO A 66 7.73 -1.14 2.66
C PRO A 66 7.55 -2.50 3.36
N PHE A 67 7.85 -2.62 4.65
CA PHE A 67 7.60 -3.87 5.39
C PHE A 67 6.12 -4.10 5.63
N ILE A 68 5.37 -3.06 6.01
CA ILE A 68 3.91 -3.14 6.19
C ILE A 68 3.24 -3.49 4.85
N LEU A 69 3.70 -2.85 3.76
CA LEU A 69 3.20 -3.14 2.43
C LEU A 69 3.51 -4.59 2.00
N ALA A 70 4.73 -5.08 2.25
CA ALA A 70 5.10 -6.46 1.95
C ALA A 70 4.23 -7.47 2.73
N LEU A 71 3.92 -7.17 3.99
CA LEU A 71 3.00 -7.98 4.78
C LEU A 71 1.58 -7.97 4.19
N GLY A 72 1.11 -6.81 3.71
CA GLY A 72 -0.14 -6.71 2.96
C GLY A 72 -0.14 -7.55 1.68
N MET A 73 0.93 -7.47 0.87
CA MET A 73 1.08 -8.30 -0.32
C MET A 73 1.06 -9.80 0.00
N PHE A 74 1.65 -10.20 1.12
CA PHE A 74 1.65 -11.59 1.57
C PHE A 74 0.22 -12.10 1.86
N PHE A 75 -0.63 -11.29 2.48
CA PHE A 75 -2.05 -11.66 2.67
C PHE A 75 -2.82 -11.82 1.36
N ILE A 76 -2.56 -10.97 0.36
CA ILE A 76 -3.12 -11.15 -0.99
C ILE A 76 -2.64 -12.47 -1.61
N MET A 77 -1.36 -12.80 -1.44
CA MET A 77 -0.80 -14.02 -2.02
C MET A 77 -1.40 -15.29 -1.41
N LEU A 78 -1.79 -15.25 -0.13
CA LEU A 78 -2.51 -16.34 0.54
C LEU A 78 -3.99 -16.45 0.12
N ASP A 79 -4.60 -15.33 -0.24
CA ASP A 79 -5.99 -15.28 -0.72
C ASP A 79 -6.12 -15.77 -2.18
N LEU A 80 -5.02 -15.75 -2.93
CA LEU A 80 -5.01 -16.16 -4.34
C LEU A 80 -5.08 -17.69 -4.46
N GLU A 81 -6.13 -18.20 -5.13
CA GLU A 81 -6.29 -19.65 -5.40
C GLU A 81 -5.10 -20.27 -6.15
N ARG A 82 -4.37 -19.46 -6.95
CA ARG A 82 -3.19 -19.87 -7.73
C ARG A 82 -2.06 -18.85 -7.64
N PRO A 83 -1.26 -18.84 -6.56
CA PRO A 83 -0.25 -17.80 -6.31
C PRO A 83 0.85 -17.76 -7.38
N PHE A 84 1.22 -18.90 -7.96
CA PHE A 84 2.26 -19.00 -8.99
C PHE A 84 1.85 -18.39 -10.34
N ASN A 85 0.56 -18.16 -10.57
CA ASN A 85 0.07 -17.52 -11.79
C ASN A 85 0.08 -15.99 -11.72
N SER A 86 0.48 -15.39 -10.60
CA SER A 86 0.55 -13.93 -10.42
C SER A 86 1.40 -13.23 -11.50
N PHE A 87 2.39 -13.92 -12.07
CA PHE A 87 3.17 -13.38 -13.19
C PHE A 87 2.31 -13.09 -14.44
N TRP A 88 1.37 -13.99 -14.76
CA TRP A 88 0.47 -13.81 -15.90
C TRP A 88 -0.48 -12.64 -15.71
N PHE A 89 -0.88 -12.37 -14.46
CA PHE A 89 -1.69 -11.21 -14.11
C PHE A 89 -1.01 -9.88 -14.48
N TYR A 90 0.30 -9.76 -14.23
CA TYR A 90 1.05 -8.57 -14.63
C TYR A 90 1.27 -8.47 -16.15
N LEU A 91 1.24 -9.60 -16.88
CA LEU A 91 1.37 -9.61 -18.34
C LEU A 91 0.04 -9.27 -19.04
N SER A 92 -1.08 -9.70 -18.47
CA SER A 92 -2.44 -9.44 -18.96
C SER A 92 -3.03 -8.19 -18.32
N PHE A 93 -2.51 -7.01 -18.68
CA PHE A 93 -3.03 -5.74 -18.19
C PHE A 93 -4.43 -5.45 -18.75
N ASN A 94 -5.45 -5.50 -17.89
CA ASN A 94 -6.81 -5.08 -18.23
C ASN A 94 -7.14 -3.73 -17.55
N PRO A 95 -7.20 -2.61 -18.30
CA PRO A 95 -7.41 -1.28 -17.74
C PRO A 95 -8.83 -1.03 -17.22
N MET A 96 -9.81 -1.82 -17.66
CA MET A 96 -11.21 -1.72 -17.21
C MET A 96 -11.42 -2.32 -15.83
N ALA A 97 -10.51 -3.18 -15.36
CA ALA A 97 -10.61 -3.83 -14.06
C ALA A 97 -9.90 -3.00 -12.99
N PRO A 98 -10.61 -2.45 -11.97
CA PRO A 98 -9.98 -1.70 -10.88
C PRO A 98 -8.88 -2.49 -10.18
N MET A 99 -9.05 -3.81 -10.06
CA MET A 99 -8.09 -4.71 -9.41
C MET A 99 -6.73 -4.78 -10.13
N SER A 100 -6.70 -4.60 -11.45
CA SER A 100 -5.46 -4.53 -12.25
C SER A 100 -4.62 -3.31 -11.86
N TRP A 101 -5.25 -2.16 -11.72
CA TRP A 101 -4.59 -0.91 -11.32
C TRP A 101 -3.87 -1.04 -9.97
N GLY A 102 -4.47 -1.72 -9.01
CA GLY A 102 -3.89 -1.92 -7.67
C GLY A 102 -2.57 -2.67 -7.70
N GLY A 103 -2.49 -3.73 -8.51
CA GLY A 103 -1.26 -4.49 -8.69
C GLY A 103 -0.13 -3.60 -9.20
N TRP A 104 -0.39 -2.74 -10.18
CA TRP A 104 0.60 -1.81 -10.74
C TRP A 104 0.99 -0.68 -9.80
N ILE A 105 0.02 -0.12 -9.07
CA ILE A 105 0.27 0.91 -8.04
C ILE A 105 1.20 0.35 -6.96
N VAL A 106 0.88 -0.83 -6.43
CA VAL A 106 1.67 -1.50 -5.40
C VAL A 106 3.06 -1.87 -5.91
N LEU A 107 3.16 -2.34 -7.16
CA LEU A 107 4.44 -2.65 -7.83
C LEU A 107 5.32 -1.40 -8.00
N ALA A 108 4.75 -0.22 -8.24
CA ALA A 108 5.50 1.03 -8.33
C ALA A 108 5.89 1.58 -6.94
N ILE A 109 5.01 1.46 -5.96
CA ILE A 109 5.23 1.97 -4.60
C ILE A 109 6.36 1.23 -3.90
N PHE A 110 6.41 -0.10 -4.04
CA PHE A 110 7.40 -0.92 -3.33
C PHE A 110 8.87 -0.50 -3.58
N PRO A 111 9.36 -0.41 -4.84
CA PRO A 111 10.74 0.01 -5.10
C PRO A 111 10.98 1.47 -4.72
N ILE A 112 10.00 2.36 -4.95
CA ILE A 112 10.12 3.78 -4.60
C ILE A 112 10.20 3.97 -3.08
N GLY A 113 9.40 3.22 -2.32
CA GLY A 113 9.42 3.20 -0.86
C GLY A 113 10.76 2.71 -0.32
N ILE A 114 11.34 1.66 -0.91
CA ILE A 114 12.68 1.18 -0.55
C ILE A 114 13.76 2.24 -0.85
N MET A 115 13.71 2.87 -2.04
CA MET A 115 14.64 3.94 -2.39
C MET A 115 14.53 5.13 -1.44
N TYR A 116 13.31 5.51 -1.07
CA TYR A 116 13.06 6.59 -0.13
C TYR A 116 13.55 6.23 1.28
N ALA A 117 13.27 5.01 1.76
CA ALA A 117 13.78 4.51 3.03
C ALA A 117 15.31 4.56 3.08
N LEU A 118 16.01 4.16 2.00
CA LEU A 118 17.46 4.24 1.91
C LEU A 118 18.00 5.69 1.86
N ALA A 119 17.28 6.60 1.20
CA ALA A 119 17.66 8.00 1.08
C ALA A 119 17.57 8.78 2.40
N VAL A 120 16.65 8.37 3.27
CA VAL A 120 16.33 9.04 4.54
C VAL A 120 17.31 8.69 5.67
N ILE A 121 18.01 7.56 5.58
CA ILE A 121 18.85 7.06 6.67
C ILE A 121 20.00 8.04 6.95
N PRO A 122 20.06 8.63 8.16
CA PRO A 122 21.12 9.57 8.49
C PRO A 122 22.47 8.85 8.66
N PRO A 123 23.61 9.57 8.52
CA PRO A 123 24.94 8.98 8.62
C PRO A 123 25.17 8.17 9.91
N GLU A 124 24.60 8.64 11.03
CA GLU A 124 24.69 8.02 12.36
C GLU A 124 24.04 6.62 12.40
N LEU A 125 22.93 6.42 11.69
CA LEU A 125 22.20 5.14 11.64
C LEU A 125 22.67 4.20 10.52
N LYS A 126 23.66 4.60 9.71
CA LYS A 126 24.22 3.73 8.67
C LYS A 126 24.86 2.46 9.22
N HIS A 127 25.19 2.40 10.51
CA HIS A 127 25.67 1.17 11.14
C HIS A 127 24.62 0.04 11.10
N TRP A 128 23.31 0.33 10.96
CA TRP A 128 22.27 -0.68 10.74
C TRP A 128 22.36 -1.37 9.38
N LEU A 129 22.96 -0.72 8.38
CA LEU A 129 23.20 -1.34 7.07
C LEU A 129 24.42 -2.27 7.18
N ARG A 130 24.16 -3.57 7.28
CA ARG A 130 25.22 -4.60 7.33
C ARG A 130 26.07 -4.64 6.06
N PHE A 131 25.50 -4.33 4.89
CA PHE A 131 26.20 -4.43 3.61
C PHE A 131 26.76 -3.09 3.13
N GLY A 132 28.03 -3.08 2.70
CA GLY A 132 28.72 -1.88 2.20
C GLY A 132 28.11 -1.29 0.93
N PHE A 133 27.48 -2.11 0.08
CA PHE A 133 26.81 -1.62 -1.13
C PHE A 133 25.56 -0.77 -0.80
N LEU A 134 24.79 -1.15 0.22
CA LEU A 134 23.61 -0.40 0.66
C LEU A 134 24.00 0.99 1.16
N LYS A 135 25.16 1.11 1.85
CA LYS A 135 25.69 2.40 2.30
C LYS A 135 26.00 3.32 1.12
N LYS A 136 26.69 2.79 0.09
CA LYS A 136 26.98 3.52 -1.16
C LYS A 136 25.70 3.96 -1.88
N ILE A 137 24.67 3.12 -1.92
CA ILE A 137 23.37 3.45 -2.52
C ILE A 137 22.68 4.56 -1.72
N SER A 138 22.62 4.43 -0.40
CA SER A 138 22.05 5.45 0.50
C SER A 138 22.73 6.81 0.29
N ASP A 139 24.07 6.85 0.20
CA ASP A 139 24.82 8.07 -0.08
C ASP A 139 24.48 8.70 -1.44
N LYS A 140 24.32 7.86 -2.46
CA LYS A 140 23.93 8.32 -3.81
C LYS A 140 22.50 8.85 -3.85
N LEU A 141 21.61 8.32 -3.01
CA LEU A 141 20.18 8.69 -2.98
C LEU A 141 19.87 9.86 -2.03
N ASN A 142 20.72 10.12 -1.03
CA ASN A 142 20.59 11.23 -0.10
C ASN A 142 20.29 12.60 -0.76
N PRO A 143 21.00 13.04 -1.83
CA PRO A 143 20.68 14.32 -2.49
C PRO A 143 19.29 14.36 -3.13
N TYR A 144 18.70 13.20 -3.42
CA TYR A 144 17.36 13.07 -3.99
C TYR A 144 16.27 12.82 -2.94
N MET A 145 16.61 12.79 -1.64
CA MET A 145 15.69 12.48 -0.54
C MET A 145 14.41 13.33 -0.59
N VAL A 146 14.52 14.64 -0.80
CA VAL A 146 13.34 15.54 -0.87
C VAL A 146 12.47 15.25 -2.10
N LYS A 147 13.08 14.89 -3.24
CA LYS A 147 12.32 14.51 -4.45
C LYS A 147 11.59 13.20 -4.23
N LEU A 148 12.28 12.21 -3.65
CA LEU A 148 11.70 10.92 -3.27
C LEU A 148 10.58 11.08 -2.24
N ALA A 149 10.73 11.97 -1.26
CA ALA A 149 9.67 12.29 -0.30
C ALA A 149 8.40 12.83 -0.99
N LYS A 150 8.55 13.76 -1.95
CA LYS A 150 7.41 14.31 -2.71
C LYS A 150 6.71 13.24 -3.56
N ILE A 151 7.48 12.36 -4.20
CA ILE A 151 6.94 11.24 -4.96
C ILE A 151 6.21 10.27 -4.02
N ASN A 152 6.83 9.93 -2.89
CA ASN A 152 6.25 9.05 -1.87
C ASN A 152 4.95 9.62 -1.28
N PHE A 153 4.88 10.94 -1.09
CA PHE A 153 3.66 11.63 -0.68
C PHE A 153 2.53 11.47 -1.71
N ALA A 154 2.82 11.75 -2.99
CA ALA A 154 1.82 11.62 -4.05
C ALA A 154 1.34 10.16 -4.21
N LEU A 155 2.26 9.21 -4.16
CA LEU A 155 1.94 7.78 -4.22
C LEU A 155 1.16 7.29 -3.00
N GLY A 156 1.46 7.80 -1.80
CA GLY A 156 0.71 7.48 -0.59
C GLY A 156 -0.75 7.95 -0.67
N ILE A 157 -0.98 9.16 -1.17
CA ILE A 157 -2.35 9.67 -1.42
C ILE A 157 -3.06 8.78 -2.46
N LEU A 158 -2.39 8.49 -3.57
CA LEU A 158 -2.96 7.67 -4.63
C LEU A 158 -3.32 6.26 -4.13
N LEU A 159 -2.45 5.63 -3.35
CA LEU A 159 -2.71 4.35 -2.69
C LEU A 159 -3.91 4.44 -1.75
N GLY A 160 -3.98 5.47 -0.90
CA GLY A 160 -5.08 5.68 0.03
C GLY A 160 -6.42 5.84 -0.67
N ILE A 161 -6.48 6.68 -1.71
CA ILE A 161 -7.68 6.86 -2.54
C ILE A 161 -8.06 5.54 -3.20
N TYR A 162 -7.11 4.85 -3.83
CA TYR A 162 -7.37 3.58 -4.50
C TYR A 162 -7.92 2.52 -3.53
N THR A 163 -7.35 2.43 -2.33
CA THR A 163 -7.79 1.50 -1.27
C THR A 163 -9.20 1.86 -0.78
N GLY A 164 -9.52 3.15 -0.63
CA GLY A 164 -10.85 3.63 -0.26
C GLY A 164 -11.91 3.43 -1.36
N VAL A 165 -11.54 3.65 -2.63
CA VAL A 165 -12.42 3.38 -3.78
C VAL A 165 -12.71 1.88 -3.89
N LEU A 166 -11.73 1.02 -3.68
CA LEU A 166 -11.95 -0.43 -3.62
C LEU A 166 -12.93 -0.83 -2.51
N LEU A 167 -12.82 -0.18 -1.33
CA LEU A 167 -13.74 -0.39 -0.21
C LEU A 167 -15.17 0.03 -0.57
N SER A 168 -15.34 1.15 -1.28
CA SER A 168 -16.64 1.69 -1.65
C SER A 168 -17.29 1.00 -2.86
N ALA A 169 -16.49 0.56 -3.84
CA ALA A 169 -16.96 -0.01 -5.10
C ALA A 169 -17.40 -1.48 -4.99
N TYR A 170 -17.05 -2.20 -3.93
CA TYR A 170 -17.49 -3.59 -3.74
C TYR A 170 -18.90 -3.66 -3.16
N LEU A 171 -19.87 -3.93 -4.04
CA LEU A 171 -21.34 -3.98 -3.88
C LEU A 171 -21.89 -5.05 -2.90
N ALA A 172 -21.13 -5.47 -1.88
CA ALA A 172 -21.60 -6.50 -0.94
C ALA A 172 -22.48 -5.93 0.19
N ARG A 173 -22.38 -4.63 0.54
CA ARG A 173 -23.26 -3.99 1.54
C ARG A 173 -23.63 -2.55 1.18
N PRO A 174 -24.93 -2.18 1.12
CA PRO A 174 -25.40 -0.85 0.72
C PRO A 174 -24.92 0.30 1.61
N LEU A 175 -24.47 0.04 2.84
CA LEU A 175 -23.92 1.07 3.75
C LEU A 175 -22.52 1.57 3.34
N TRP A 176 -21.81 0.88 2.43
CA TRP A 176 -20.45 1.25 2.00
C TRP A 176 -20.42 1.93 0.61
N ASN A 177 -21.57 1.89 -0.08
CA ASN A 177 -21.79 2.61 -1.33
C ASN A 177 -22.25 4.04 -1.04
N SER A 178 -21.45 4.78 -0.26
CA SER A 178 -21.70 6.17 0.10
C SER A 178 -20.36 6.89 0.00
N ALA A 179 -20.29 7.90 -0.86
CA ALA A 179 -19.06 8.67 -1.11
C ALA A 179 -18.76 9.70 -0.01
N LEU A 180 -19.40 9.58 1.17
CA LEU A 180 -19.37 10.50 2.29
C LEU A 180 -19.26 9.72 3.61
#